data_AF-A0A5J4YUN1-F1
#
_entry.id   AF-A0A5J4YUN1-F1
#
_cell.length_a   1.000
_cell.length_b   1.000
_cell.length_c   1.000
_cell.angle_alpha   90.00
_cell.angle_beta   90.00
_cell.angle_gamma   90.00
#
_symmetry.space_group_name_H-M   'P 1'
#
loop_
_entity.id
_entity.type
_entity.pdbx_description
1 polymer ?
#
loop_
_entity_poly.entity_id
_entity_poly.type
_entity_poly.pdbx_seq_one_letter_code
_entity_poly.pdbx_strand_id
1 'polypeptide(L)'
;MKAEIGRARILLIACAAVHFALETDLCHAQDAPHRSVPLHFDHSKVMMARPEVDLIVSYLAESINASGTSDAVYLEYGSGGSTVAFTRFVKQAFSIEHNCAFARMMKETLAEEGLGDRVDMRCAAVPPGTGGWGRIHGFEHGSYRQFQNYVDAVDQLGVAAFDFVLVDGRARLACALKVLPYLKDRSIVFLHDFYGDRVQLYGGVLKYYDEVARVLARANTMPTMGPVHEPQGLLVLRRKQNIEHLLPLSAEQIHAEYDAINWHGNDPKAPDTALESVLFVLGGYLDIRNWKLLRNRKMLLSTIRHDTQIVVFAFVCAVFVVRLVRPVFAGLGSRARADKQR
;
A
#
# COMPACT_ATOMS: atom_id res chain seq x y z
N MET A 1 -4.61 -32.90 -25.92
CA MET A 1 -3.81 -33.33 -24.74
C MET A 1 -2.33 -32.97 -24.78
N LYS A 2 -1.38 -33.75 -25.33
CA LYS A 2 0.07 -33.42 -25.22
C LYS A 2 0.48 -32.07 -25.86
N ALA A 3 -0.16 -31.68 -26.96
CA ALA A 3 0.07 -30.38 -27.62
C ALA A 3 -0.56 -29.19 -26.88
N GLU A 4 -1.67 -29.39 -26.18
CA GLU A 4 -2.30 -28.35 -25.33
C GLU A 4 -1.50 -28.13 -24.04
N ILE A 5 -0.97 -29.21 -23.45
CA ILE A 5 -0.06 -29.15 -22.29
C ILE A 5 1.23 -28.38 -22.65
N GLY A 6 1.74 -28.53 -23.88
CA GLY A 6 2.88 -27.78 -24.39
C GLY A 6 2.60 -26.29 -24.60
N ARG A 7 1.42 -25.93 -25.11
CA ARG A 7 0.99 -24.53 -25.28
C ARG A 7 0.76 -23.83 -23.95
N ALA A 8 0.15 -24.53 -22.98
CA ALA A 8 -0.05 -24.01 -21.63
C ALA A 8 1.29 -23.74 -20.91
N ARG A 9 2.27 -24.65 -21.03
CA ARG A 9 3.60 -24.48 -20.42
C ARG A 9 4.40 -23.31 -21.01
N ILE A 10 4.36 -23.09 -22.33
CA ILE A 10 5.06 -21.98 -22.96
C ILE A 10 4.43 -20.63 -22.56
N LEU A 11 3.10 -20.57 -22.47
CA LEU A 11 2.38 -19.38 -22.01
C LEU A 11 2.69 -19.08 -20.53
N LEU A 12 2.73 -20.11 -19.68
CA LEU A 12 3.15 -20.00 -18.27
C LEU A 12 4.59 -19.48 -18.12
N ILE A 13 5.52 -19.96 -18.94
CA ILE A 13 6.92 -19.49 -18.93
C ILE A 13 7.01 -18.03 -19.42
N ALA A 14 6.24 -17.66 -20.44
CA ALA A 14 6.17 -16.27 -20.90
C ALA A 14 5.59 -15.33 -19.84
N CYS A 15 4.52 -15.74 -19.14
CA CYS A 15 3.97 -14.99 -18.02
C CYS A 15 4.97 -14.88 -16.86
N ALA A 16 5.69 -15.95 -16.53
CA ALA A 16 6.71 -15.95 -15.49
C ALA A 16 7.92 -15.06 -15.86
N ALA A 17 8.32 -15.02 -17.13
CA ALA A 17 9.40 -14.16 -17.60
C ALA A 17 8.99 -12.67 -17.61
N VAL A 18 7.75 -12.35 -18.00
CA VAL A 18 7.18 -11.00 -17.87
C VAL A 18 7.12 -10.59 -16.40
N HIS A 19 6.68 -11.49 -15.52
CA HIS A 19 6.64 -11.25 -14.07
C HIS A 19 8.04 -10.95 -13.49
N PHE A 20 9.03 -11.81 -13.77
CA PHE A 20 10.39 -11.68 -13.24
C PHE A 20 11.12 -10.42 -13.74
N ALA A 21 10.89 -10.00 -14.98
CA ALA A 21 11.57 -8.82 -15.52
C ALA A 21 10.81 -7.49 -15.25
N LEU A 22 9.51 -7.53 -14.91
CA LEU A 22 8.82 -6.39 -14.27
C LEU A 22 9.27 -6.20 -12.80
N GLU A 23 9.79 -7.23 -12.13
CA GLU A 23 10.27 -7.13 -10.74
C GLU A 23 11.50 -6.21 -10.60
N THR A 24 12.32 -6.05 -11.63
CA THR A 24 13.62 -5.36 -11.55
C THR A 24 13.60 -3.86 -11.84
N ASP A 25 12.64 -3.33 -12.61
CA ASP A 25 12.66 -1.92 -13.09
C ASP A 25 11.73 -0.95 -12.34
N LEU A 26 10.74 -1.44 -11.57
CA LEU A 26 9.64 -0.62 -11.02
C LEU A 26 9.88 -0.10 -9.59
N CYS A 27 11.04 -0.37 -8.97
CA CYS A 27 11.32 -0.01 -7.57
C CYS A 27 11.90 1.39 -7.37
N HIS A 28 12.01 2.21 -8.41
CA HIS A 28 12.53 3.57 -8.26
C HIS A 28 11.43 4.51 -7.74
N ALA A 29 11.52 4.89 -6.46
CA ALA A 29 10.86 6.07 -5.93
C ALA A 29 11.26 7.28 -6.77
N GLN A 30 10.36 7.77 -7.62
CA GLN A 30 10.64 8.89 -8.51
C GLN A 30 10.43 10.22 -7.76
N ASP A 31 11.47 11.06 -7.77
CA ASP A 31 11.46 12.50 -7.49
C ASP A 31 11.34 12.97 -6.02
N ALA A 32 11.94 12.25 -5.07
CA ALA A 32 12.11 12.70 -3.69
C ALA A 32 13.52 13.32 -3.47
N PRO A 33 13.66 14.63 -3.21
CA PRO A 33 14.94 15.25 -2.87
C PRO A 33 15.23 15.01 -1.38
N HIS A 34 15.45 13.76 -0.99
CA HIS A 34 15.54 13.39 0.43
C HIS A 34 16.91 12.78 0.72
N ARG A 35 17.42 13.04 1.93
CA ARG A 35 18.65 12.41 2.43
C ARG A 35 18.56 10.90 2.25
N SER A 36 19.67 10.28 1.82
CA SER A 36 19.77 8.84 1.65
C SER A 36 19.34 8.11 2.93
N VAL A 37 18.51 7.08 2.79
CA VAL A 37 18.18 6.12 3.84
C VAL A 37 19.48 5.70 4.54
N PRO A 38 19.53 5.62 5.89
CA PRO A 38 20.73 5.14 6.57
C PRO A 38 21.15 3.80 5.97
N LEU A 39 22.44 3.66 5.63
CA LEU A 39 23.01 2.50 4.91
C LEU A 39 22.73 1.12 5.54
N HIS A 40 22.19 1.07 6.77
CA HIS A 40 21.94 -0.14 7.55
C HIS A 40 20.53 -0.19 8.17
N PHE A 41 19.49 0.30 7.47
CA PHE A 41 18.11 0.06 7.91
C PHE A 41 17.75 -1.43 7.77
N ASP A 42 17.30 -2.06 8.86
CA ASP A 42 16.88 -3.46 8.86
C ASP A 42 15.43 -3.59 8.37
N HIS A 43 15.28 -3.84 7.07
CA HIS A 43 13.97 -4.04 6.43
C HIS A 43 13.23 -5.29 6.92
N SER A 44 13.92 -6.26 7.55
CA SER A 44 13.28 -7.51 7.98
C SER A 44 12.25 -7.29 9.10
N LYS A 45 12.38 -6.18 9.83
CA LYS A 45 11.46 -5.85 10.92
C LYS A 45 10.13 -5.27 10.44
N VAL A 46 10.02 -4.75 9.21
CA VAL A 46 8.82 -4.02 8.75
C VAL A 46 8.10 -4.79 7.65
N MET A 47 6.81 -5.08 7.86
CA MET A 47 5.95 -5.81 6.91
C MET A 47 5.41 -4.89 5.79
N MET A 48 6.31 -4.17 5.11
CA MET A 48 6.03 -3.28 3.98
C MET A 48 6.99 -3.59 2.82
N ALA A 49 6.63 -3.21 1.59
CA ALA A 49 7.58 -3.34 0.49
C ALA A 49 8.77 -2.39 0.70
N ARG A 50 9.98 -2.80 0.31
CA ARG A 50 11.20 -1.97 0.50
C ARG A 50 11.05 -0.52 0.00
N PRO A 51 10.48 -0.25 -1.19
CA PRO A 51 10.29 1.13 -1.65
C PRO A 51 9.36 1.95 -0.76
N GLU A 52 8.37 1.33 -0.10
CA GLU A 52 7.47 2.01 0.84
C GLU A 52 8.23 2.40 2.10
N VAL A 53 9.01 1.47 2.64
CA VAL A 53 9.88 1.71 3.80
C VAL A 53 10.89 2.81 3.51
N ASP A 54 11.58 2.72 2.37
CA ASP A 54 12.57 3.71 1.94
C ASP A 54 11.96 5.10 1.84
N LEU A 55 10.76 5.21 1.26
CA LEU A 55 10.05 6.47 1.16
C LEU A 55 9.71 7.03 2.55
N ILE A 56 9.14 6.23 3.46
CA ILE A 56 8.83 6.68 4.83
C ILE A 56 10.11 7.14 5.55
N VAL A 57 11.14 6.31 5.53
CA VAL A 57 12.42 6.60 6.21
C VAL A 57 13.05 7.88 5.65
N SER A 58 12.94 8.13 4.34
CA SER A 58 13.46 9.35 3.73
C SER A 58 12.87 10.62 4.37
N TYR A 59 11.56 10.64 4.65
CA TYR A 59 10.90 11.76 5.34
C TYR A 59 11.25 11.83 6.83
N LEU A 60 11.27 10.68 7.52
CA LEU A 60 11.61 10.65 8.94
C LEU A 60 13.06 11.11 9.20
N ALA A 61 14.00 10.70 8.34
CA ALA A 61 15.40 11.07 8.43
C ALA A 61 15.66 12.58 8.22
N GLU A 62 14.76 13.29 7.53
CA GLU A 62 14.86 14.76 7.39
C GLU A 62 14.60 15.49 8.70
N SER A 63 13.90 14.87 9.65
CA SER A 63 13.67 15.46 10.97
C SER A 63 14.92 15.48 11.85
N ILE A 64 15.95 14.72 11.47
CA ILE A 64 17.21 14.62 12.21
C ILE A 64 18.10 15.83 11.89
N ASN A 65 18.39 16.62 12.93
CA ASN A 65 19.23 17.80 12.86
C ASN A 65 20.73 17.45 12.72
N ALA A 66 21.59 18.48 12.60
CA ALA A 66 23.03 18.30 12.42
C ALA A 66 23.73 17.56 13.58
N SER A 67 23.16 17.57 14.79
CA SER A 67 23.67 16.83 15.94
C SER A 67 23.18 15.37 16.02
N GLY A 68 22.41 14.91 15.03
CA GLY A 68 21.90 13.54 15.01
C GLY A 68 20.66 13.31 15.88
N THR A 69 20.03 14.38 16.39
CA THR A 69 18.81 14.31 17.20
C THR A 69 17.60 14.82 16.41
N SER A 70 16.40 14.39 16.77
CA SER A 70 15.13 14.85 16.20
C SER A 70 14.24 15.38 17.31
N ASP A 71 13.45 16.41 17.00
CA ASP A 71 12.35 16.90 17.86
C ASP A 71 10.97 16.47 17.36
N ALA A 72 10.91 15.63 16.31
CA ALA A 72 9.66 15.23 15.68
C ALA A 72 8.82 14.35 16.60
N VAL A 73 7.50 14.54 16.53
CA VAL A 73 6.50 13.71 17.22
C VAL A 73 5.74 12.88 16.19
N TYR A 74 5.71 11.56 16.41
CA TYR A 74 5.13 10.58 15.49
C TYR A 74 3.88 9.92 16.08
N LEU A 75 2.86 9.75 15.25
CA LEU A 75 1.69 8.92 15.57
C LEU A 75 1.60 7.74 14.60
N GLU A 76 1.21 6.59 15.12
CA GLU A 76 0.81 5.44 14.32
C GLU A 76 -0.57 4.94 14.74
N TYR A 77 -1.42 4.68 13.76
CA TYR A 77 -2.60 3.84 13.92
C TYR A 77 -2.24 2.44 13.41
N GLY A 78 -2.26 1.46 14.30
CA GLY A 78 -1.69 0.12 14.06
C GLY A 78 -0.29 0.04 14.67
N SER A 79 0.06 -1.08 15.29
CA SER A 79 1.38 -1.28 15.87
C SER A 79 2.10 -2.46 15.24
N GLY A 80 3.43 -2.45 15.30
CA GLY A 80 4.23 -3.59 14.86
C GLY A 80 5.67 -3.22 14.59
N GLY A 81 6.20 -3.80 13.51
CA GLY A 81 7.56 -3.59 13.03
C GLY A 81 7.92 -2.13 12.75
N SER A 82 6.99 -1.41 12.13
CA SER A 82 7.03 0.04 11.90
C SER A 82 7.23 0.82 13.21
N THR A 83 6.48 0.48 14.26
CA THR A 83 6.60 1.13 15.57
C THR A 83 8.01 1.01 16.14
N VAL A 84 8.63 -0.18 16.03
CA VAL A 84 10.01 -0.40 16.45
C VAL A 84 10.97 0.38 15.55
N ALA A 85 10.85 0.21 14.24
CA ALA A 85 11.82 0.75 13.28
C ALA A 85 11.80 2.28 13.17
N PHE A 86 10.61 2.88 13.07
CA PHE A 86 10.43 4.31 12.80
C PHE A 86 10.58 5.21 14.03
N THR A 87 10.33 4.69 15.25
CA THR A 87 10.57 5.43 16.50
C THR A 87 12.03 5.91 16.62
N ARG A 88 12.97 5.21 15.99
CA ARG A 88 14.40 5.55 16.03
C ARG A 88 14.71 6.91 15.39
N PHE A 89 13.86 7.41 14.51
CA PHE A 89 14.08 8.64 13.75
C PHE A 89 13.44 9.89 14.39
N VAL A 90 12.62 9.71 15.42
CA VAL A 90 11.76 10.77 15.98
C VAL A 90 11.98 10.89 17.49
N LYS A 91 11.61 12.02 18.10
CA LYS A 91 11.80 12.21 19.55
C LYS A 91 10.91 11.27 20.36
N GLN A 92 9.62 11.31 20.05
CA GLN A 92 8.55 10.61 20.75
C GLN A 92 7.59 10.02 19.72
N ALA A 93 7.17 8.77 19.96
CA ALA A 93 6.16 8.08 19.20
C ALA A 93 4.92 7.80 20.05
N PHE A 94 3.77 7.75 19.40
CA PHE A 94 2.49 7.32 19.94
C PHE A 94 1.95 6.24 19.02
N SER A 95 1.42 5.16 19.58
CA SER A 95 0.89 4.06 18.79
C SER A 95 -0.47 3.64 19.34
N ILE A 96 -1.50 3.68 18.49
CA ILE A 96 -2.88 3.30 18.82
C ILE A 96 -3.15 1.92 18.22
N GLU A 97 -3.36 0.92 19.08
CA GLU A 97 -3.55 -0.47 18.72
C GLU A 97 -4.97 -0.96 19.08
N HIS A 98 -5.63 -1.61 18.12
CA HIS A 98 -6.99 -2.15 18.29
C HIS A 98 -7.03 -3.46 19.07
N ASN A 99 -5.95 -4.24 19.02
CA ASN A 99 -5.82 -5.51 19.73
C ASN A 99 -4.97 -5.35 21.00
N CYS A 100 -5.60 -5.30 22.16
CA CYS A 100 -4.88 -5.08 23.43
C CYS A 100 -3.88 -6.19 23.81
N ALA A 101 -4.10 -7.43 23.36
CA ALA A 101 -3.13 -8.49 23.59
C ALA A 101 -1.85 -8.23 22.78
N PHE A 102 -2.01 -7.82 21.52
CA PHE A 102 -0.90 -7.41 20.66
C PHE A 102 -0.21 -6.14 21.19
N ALA A 103 -0.97 -5.14 21.64
CA ALA A 103 -0.42 -3.93 22.27
C ALA A 103 0.45 -4.24 23.49
N ARG A 104 0.07 -5.24 24.30
CA ARG A 104 0.87 -5.69 25.45
C ARG A 104 2.18 -6.34 25.01
N MET A 105 2.12 -7.24 24.03
CA MET A 105 3.31 -7.84 23.44
C MET A 105 4.25 -6.76 22.87
N MET A 106 3.71 -5.78 22.15
CA MET A 106 4.51 -4.67 21.62
C MET A 106 5.17 -3.83 22.72
N LYS A 107 4.52 -3.62 23.87
CA LYS A 107 5.18 -2.94 25.01
C LYS A 107 6.40 -3.71 25.51
N GLU A 108 6.32 -5.04 25.57
CA GLU A 108 7.43 -5.90 25.97
C GLU A 108 8.57 -5.81 24.93
N THR A 109 8.26 -5.96 23.64
CA THR A 109 9.24 -5.80 22.55
C THR A 109 9.90 -4.42 22.56
N LEU A 110 9.14 -3.35 22.80
CA LEU A 110 9.69 -1.99 22.87
C LEU A 110 10.61 -1.80 24.08
N ALA A 111 10.30 -2.43 25.22
CA ALA A 111 11.19 -2.40 26.38
C ALA A 111 12.51 -3.14 26.09
N GLU A 112 12.46 -4.31 25.46
CA GLU A 112 13.63 -5.09 25.04
C GLU A 112 14.51 -4.33 24.03
N GLU A 113 13.89 -3.58 23.13
CA GLU A 113 14.59 -2.75 22.14
C GLU A 113 15.07 -1.39 22.72
N GLY A 114 14.86 -1.13 24.02
CA GLY A 114 15.26 0.13 24.67
C GLY A 114 14.46 1.35 24.22
N LEU A 115 13.25 1.15 23.71
CA LEU A 115 12.35 2.16 23.17
C LEU A 115 11.11 2.43 24.04
N GLY A 116 10.92 1.69 25.14
CA GLY A 116 9.72 1.77 25.99
C GLY A 116 9.35 3.19 26.43
N ASP A 117 10.33 3.99 26.86
CA ASP A 117 10.08 5.37 27.30
C ASP A 117 9.81 6.36 26.15
N ARG A 118 10.12 5.97 24.91
CA ARG A 118 9.95 6.79 23.70
C ARG A 118 8.65 6.50 22.96
N VAL A 119 7.90 5.47 23.36
CA VAL A 119 6.64 5.09 22.73
C VAL A 119 5.51 5.06 23.75
N ASP A 120 4.55 5.96 23.59
CA ASP A 120 3.27 5.86 24.31
C ASP A 120 2.33 4.92 23.54
N MET A 121 2.31 3.65 23.97
CA MET A 121 1.47 2.61 23.39
C MET A 121 0.08 2.58 24.05
N ARG A 122 -0.95 2.96 23.30
CA ARG A 122 -2.36 2.98 23.70
C ARG A 122 -3.11 1.83 23.05
N CYS A 123 -3.87 1.08 23.87
CA CYS A 123 -4.88 0.19 23.33
C CYS A 123 -6.23 0.89 23.27
N ALA A 124 -6.87 0.85 22.10
CA ALA A 124 -8.26 1.20 21.93
C ALA A 124 -9.01 -0.01 21.36
N ALA A 125 -9.48 -0.87 22.28
CA ALA A 125 -10.00 -2.18 21.94
C ALA A 125 -11.15 -2.11 20.93
N VAL A 126 -11.02 -2.87 19.84
CA VAL A 126 -12.11 -3.16 18.93
C VAL A 126 -12.43 -4.64 19.07
N PRO A 127 -13.65 -5.02 19.49
CA PRO A 127 -14.01 -6.43 19.60
C PRO A 127 -13.92 -7.11 18.22
N PRO A 128 -13.32 -8.31 18.11
CA PRO A 128 -13.35 -9.09 16.88
C PRO A 128 -14.81 -9.39 16.49
N GLY A 129 -15.11 -9.35 15.20
CA GLY A 129 -16.49 -9.55 14.73
C GLY A 129 -16.96 -11.00 14.68
N THR A 130 -18.22 -11.17 15.06
CA THR A 130 -19.11 -12.23 14.56
C THR A 130 -20.23 -11.55 13.75
N GLY A 131 -20.18 -11.65 12.41
CA GLY A 131 -21.26 -11.18 11.53
C GLY A 131 -21.16 -9.76 10.95
N GLY A 132 -19.97 -9.27 10.60
CA GLY A 132 -19.85 -7.96 9.92
C GLY A 132 -18.47 -7.30 9.91
N TRP A 133 -17.43 -7.98 10.40
CA TRP A 133 -16.03 -7.54 10.29
C TRP A 133 -15.22 -8.57 9.53
N GLY A 134 -14.79 -8.20 8.34
CA GLY A 134 -14.01 -9.02 7.42
C GLY A 134 -14.65 -10.27 6.86
N ARG A 135 -14.28 -10.60 5.63
CA ARG A 135 -14.69 -11.81 4.92
C ARG A 135 -13.82 -13.00 5.31
N ILE A 136 -12.55 -12.76 5.67
CA ILE A 136 -11.55 -13.80 5.98
C ILE A 136 -11.10 -13.72 7.45
N HIS A 137 -10.94 -12.51 8.00
CA HIS A 137 -10.54 -12.27 9.39
C HIS A 137 -11.43 -11.27 10.13
N GLY A 138 -11.73 -11.55 11.40
CA GLY A 138 -12.61 -10.75 12.26
C GLY A 138 -12.13 -9.33 12.61
N PHE A 139 -10.99 -8.90 12.04
CA PHE A 139 -10.41 -7.57 12.19
C PHE A 139 -10.19 -6.87 10.84
N GLU A 140 -10.82 -7.27 9.73
CA GLU A 140 -10.73 -6.48 8.48
C GLU A 140 -11.70 -5.27 8.51
N HIS A 141 -12.26 -4.89 7.35
CA HIS A 141 -13.20 -3.79 7.18
C HIS A 141 -14.57 -4.05 7.84
N GLY A 142 -15.25 -2.94 8.16
CA GLY A 142 -16.60 -2.85 8.71
C GLY A 142 -16.85 -1.41 9.19
N SER A 143 -17.91 -1.17 9.98
CA SER A 143 -18.52 0.17 10.11
C SER A 143 -17.74 1.17 10.95
N TYR A 144 -17.94 2.47 10.67
CA TYR A 144 -17.35 3.56 11.45
C TYR A 144 -17.68 3.46 12.94
N ARG A 145 -18.95 3.21 13.29
CA ARG A 145 -19.43 3.16 14.68
C ARG A 145 -18.63 2.18 15.54
N GLN A 146 -18.29 1.03 14.96
CA GLN A 146 -17.60 -0.01 15.69
C GLN A 146 -16.09 0.31 15.85
N PHE A 147 -15.50 1.10 14.95
CA PHE A 147 -14.14 1.62 15.07
C PHE A 147 -14.03 2.97 15.78
N GLN A 148 -15.15 3.60 16.15
CA GLN A 148 -15.16 4.98 16.64
C GLN A 148 -14.20 5.21 17.81
N ASN A 149 -14.22 4.35 18.83
CA ASN A 149 -13.31 4.47 19.98
C ASN A 149 -11.82 4.36 19.58
N TYR A 150 -11.52 3.55 18.57
CA TYR A 150 -10.17 3.41 18.03
C TYR A 150 -9.76 4.66 17.26
N VAL A 151 -10.64 5.18 16.40
CA VAL A 151 -10.42 6.42 15.64
C VAL A 151 -10.21 7.61 16.60
N ASP A 152 -11.10 7.77 17.58
CA ASP A 152 -11.12 8.88 18.54
C ASP A 152 -10.00 8.82 19.59
N ALA A 153 -9.24 7.73 19.67
CA ALA A 153 -8.19 7.56 20.69
C ALA A 153 -7.07 8.61 20.61
N VAL A 154 -6.87 9.25 19.45
CA VAL A 154 -5.91 10.37 19.30
C VAL A 154 -6.23 11.55 20.22
N ASP A 155 -7.51 11.77 20.53
CA ASP A 155 -7.96 12.88 21.38
C ASP A 155 -7.42 12.76 22.83
N GLN A 156 -7.06 11.55 23.24
CA GLN A 156 -6.60 11.22 24.59
C GLN A 156 -5.07 11.20 24.73
N LEU A 157 -4.33 11.52 23.67
CA LEU A 157 -2.87 11.51 23.68
C LEU A 157 -2.28 12.77 24.32
N GLY A 158 -3.04 13.86 24.40
CA GLY A 158 -2.56 15.13 24.95
C GLY A 158 -1.49 15.81 24.09
N VAL A 159 -1.40 15.45 22.81
CA VAL A 159 -0.45 16.00 21.84
C VAL A 159 -1.13 17.07 21.01
N ALA A 160 -0.55 18.26 20.96
CA ALA A 160 -1.11 19.37 20.19
C ALA A 160 -1.05 19.12 18.67
N ALA A 161 0.09 18.62 18.17
CA ALA A 161 0.24 18.24 16.77
C ALA A 161 1.38 17.24 16.56
N PHE A 162 1.23 16.39 15.55
CA PHE A 162 2.21 15.41 15.10
C PHE A 162 2.95 15.93 13.86
N ASP A 163 4.24 15.64 13.76
CA ASP A 163 5.04 15.93 12.55
C ASP A 163 4.84 14.83 11.49
N PHE A 164 4.66 13.59 11.95
CA PHE A 164 4.47 12.42 11.11
C PHE A 164 3.32 11.57 11.64
N VAL A 165 2.48 11.07 10.74
CA VAL A 165 1.42 10.11 11.08
C VAL A 165 1.48 8.94 10.11
N LEU A 166 1.53 7.71 10.60
CA LEU A 166 1.34 6.52 9.79
C LEU A 166 -0.04 5.90 10.10
N VAL A 167 -0.83 5.70 9.05
CA VAL A 167 -2.12 5.03 9.10
C VAL A 167 -1.99 3.66 8.44
N ASP A 168 -1.71 2.66 9.27
CA ASP A 168 -1.48 1.26 8.86
C ASP A 168 -2.25 0.26 9.76
N GLY A 169 -3.40 0.70 10.24
CA GLY A 169 -4.21 -0.04 11.20
C GLY A 169 -5.57 -0.37 10.62
N ARG A 170 -6.61 -0.01 11.39
CA ARG A 170 -8.01 -0.17 10.99
C ARG A 170 -8.64 1.17 10.67
N ALA A 171 -9.83 1.14 10.06
CA ALA A 171 -10.59 2.33 9.71
C ALA A 171 -9.76 3.42 9.00
N ARG A 172 -8.83 3.04 8.10
CA ARG A 172 -7.73 3.91 7.66
C ARG A 172 -8.21 5.28 7.14
N LEU A 173 -9.30 5.32 6.36
CA LEU A 173 -9.93 6.58 5.95
C LEU A 173 -10.37 7.43 7.14
N ALA A 174 -11.10 6.86 8.10
CA ALA A 174 -11.58 7.59 9.28
C ALA A 174 -10.43 8.08 10.17
N CYS A 175 -9.38 7.27 10.39
CA CYS A 175 -8.19 7.69 11.12
C CYS A 175 -7.47 8.86 10.43
N ALA A 176 -7.31 8.79 9.10
CA ALA A 176 -6.71 9.87 8.33
C ALA A 176 -7.55 11.16 8.37
N LEU A 177 -8.88 11.07 8.41
CA LEU A 177 -9.74 12.24 8.58
C LEU A 177 -9.69 12.80 10.01
N LYS A 178 -9.71 11.92 11.02
CA LYS A 178 -9.70 12.30 12.44
C LYS A 178 -8.43 13.04 12.84
N VAL A 179 -7.28 12.73 12.24
CA VAL A 179 -6.00 13.33 12.61
C VAL A 179 -5.79 14.74 12.05
N LEU A 180 -6.60 15.21 11.09
CA LEU A 180 -6.49 16.53 10.44
C LEU A 180 -6.23 17.74 11.38
N PRO A 181 -6.94 17.91 12.52
CA PRO A 181 -6.71 19.00 13.45
C PRO A 181 -5.39 18.86 14.25
N TYR A 182 -4.80 17.67 14.29
CA TYR A 182 -3.53 17.38 14.97
C TYR A 182 -2.32 17.47 14.03
N LEU A 183 -2.47 18.15 12.90
CA LEU A 183 -1.42 18.35 11.91
C LEU A 183 -0.96 19.82 11.86
N LYS A 184 0.35 20.00 11.75
CA LYS A 184 1.01 21.25 11.36
C LYS A 184 0.98 21.36 9.82
N ASP A 185 1.28 22.55 9.29
CA ASP A 185 1.32 22.77 7.83
C ASP A 185 2.34 21.88 7.10
N ARG A 186 3.41 21.51 7.81
CA ARG A 186 4.49 20.65 7.29
C ARG A 186 4.33 19.17 7.65
N SER A 187 3.29 18.80 8.38
CA SER A 187 3.09 17.42 8.79
C SER A 187 2.87 16.52 7.59
N ILE A 188 3.38 15.30 7.69
CA ILE A 188 3.26 14.27 6.66
C ILE A 188 2.42 13.12 7.21
N VAL A 189 1.43 12.70 6.43
CA VAL A 189 0.61 11.53 6.72
C VAL A 189 0.93 10.44 5.69
N PHE A 190 1.34 9.28 6.17
CA PHE A 190 1.56 8.07 5.38
C PHE A 190 0.29 7.21 5.47
N LEU A 191 -0.34 6.94 4.34
CA LEU A 191 -1.51 6.09 4.24
C LEU A 191 -1.12 4.82 3.47
N HIS A 192 -0.99 3.72 4.20
CA HIS A 192 -0.56 2.44 3.64
C HIS A 192 -1.73 1.72 2.94
N ASP A 193 -1.41 0.80 2.02
CA ASP A 193 -2.33 0.07 1.12
C ASP A 193 -3.37 0.94 0.42
N PHE A 194 -2.95 2.07 -0.15
CA PHE A 194 -3.89 3.01 -0.77
C PHE A 194 -4.43 2.56 -2.14
N TYR A 195 -3.61 1.86 -2.93
CA TYR A 195 -3.88 1.61 -4.35
C TYR A 195 -4.65 0.31 -4.60
N GLY A 196 -4.80 -0.06 -5.87
CA GLY A 196 -5.58 -1.23 -6.29
C GLY A 196 -7.07 -1.06 -5.99
N ASP A 197 -7.69 -2.10 -5.45
CA ASP A 197 -9.10 -2.10 -5.08
C ASP A 197 -9.36 -1.47 -3.70
N ARG A 198 -8.39 -0.75 -3.12
CA ARG A 198 -8.60 0.05 -1.89
C ARG A 198 -8.78 1.54 -2.16
N VAL A 199 -8.58 1.96 -3.40
CA VAL A 199 -8.75 3.35 -3.85
C VAL A 199 -10.16 3.88 -3.58
N GLN A 200 -11.18 3.07 -3.86
CA GLN A 200 -12.57 3.45 -3.61
C GLN A 200 -12.88 3.51 -2.12
N LEU A 201 -12.11 2.80 -1.29
CA LEU A 201 -12.24 2.78 0.17
C LEU A 201 -11.58 4.00 0.82
N TYR A 202 -10.47 4.47 0.27
CA TYR A 202 -9.65 5.50 0.91
C TYR A 202 -9.61 6.83 0.17
N GLY A 203 -10.09 6.88 -1.08
CA GLY A 203 -10.02 8.07 -1.94
C GLY A 203 -10.70 9.32 -1.38
N GLY A 204 -11.60 9.17 -0.40
CA GLY A 204 -12.20 10.27 0.34
C GLY A 204 -11.18 11.19 1.02
N VAL A 205 -10.00 10.67 1.41
CA VAL A 205 -8.93 11.49 2.01
C VAL A 205 -8.47 12.63 1.09
N LEU A 206 -8.52 12.45 -0.23
CA LEU A 206 -8.04 13.43 -1.22
C LEU A 206 -8.91 14.70 -1.28
N LYS A 207 -10.05 14.73 -0.59
CA LYS A 207 -10.82 15.97 -0.35
C LYS A 207 -10.04 16.93 0.55
N TYR A 208 -9.34 16.41 1.55
CA TYR A 208 -8.69 17.16 2.63
C TYR A 208 -7.16 17.15 2.56
N TYR A 209 -6.58 16.22 1.81
CA TYR A 209 -5.15 16.07 1.64
C TYR A 209 -4.70 16.30 0.20
N ASP A 210 -3.51 16.86 0.04
CA ASP A 210 -2.74 16.85 -1.19
C ASP A 210 -1.77 15.65 -1.18
N GLU A 211 -1.71 14.91 -2.28
CA GLU A 211 -0.66 13.92 -2.51
C GLU A 211 0.68 14.63 -2.74
N VAL A 212 1.70 14.25 -1.97
CA VAL A 212 3.07 14.78 -2.11
C VAL A 212 4.05 13.76 -2.70
N ALA A 213 3.83 12.47 -2.45
CA ALA A 213 4.61 11.37 -3.00
C ALA A 213 3.80 10.06 -2.92
N ARG A 214 4.27 9.01 -3.61
CA ARG A 214 3.64 7.70 -3.58
C ARG A 214 4.57 6.56 -3.97
N VAL A 215 4.23 5.37 -3.53
CA VAL A 215 4.66 4.09 -4.08
C VAL A 215 3.42 3.37 -4.59
N LEU A 216 3.38 3.04 -5.87
CA LEU A 216 2.24 2.34 -6.46
C LEU A 216 2.23 0.86 -6.02
N ALA A 217 1.03 0.30 -5.86
CA ALA A 217 0.85 -1.12 -5.59
C ALA A 217 1.50 -1.99 -6.66
N ARG A 218 2.00 -3.15 -6.25
CA ARG A 218 2.04 -4.33 -7.13
C ARG A 218 0.75 -5.09 -6.89
N ALA A 219 -0.13 -5.21 -7.89
CA ALA A 219 -1.26 -6.11 -7.74
C ALA A 219 -0.75 -7.54 -7.53
N ASN A 220 -1.34 -8.26 -6.57
CA ASN A 220 -1.07 -9.68 -6.38
C ASN A 220 -1.55 -10.44 -7.62
N THR A 221 -0.66 -11.23 -8.23
CA THR A 221 -0.94 -11.98 -9.47
C THR A 221 -1.58 -13.34 -9.23
N MET A 222 -1.86 -13.73 -7.98
CA MET A 222 -2.52 -15.00 -7.64
C MET A 222 -4.01 -14.84 -7.26
N PRO A 223 -4.96 -15.21 -8.13
CA PRO A 223 -6.41 -15.08 -7.89
C PRO A 223 -6.94 -15.92 -6.71
N THR A 224 -6.24 -17.00 -6.33
CA THR A 224 -6.64 -17.91 -5.25
C THR A 224 -6.37 -17.38 -3.84
N MET A 225 -5.62 -16.27 -3.75
CA MET A 225 -5.21 -15.67 -2.47
C MET A 225 -6.14 -14.52 -2.02
N GLY A 226 -7.21 -14.25 -2.78
CA GLY A 226 -8.16 -13.16 -2.51
C GLY A 226 -7.57 -11.76 -2.73
N PRO A 227 -8.42 -10.71 -2.74
CA PRO A 227 -8.00 -9.31 -2.95
C PRO A 227 -7.24 -8.69 -1.76
N VAL A 228 -6.82 -9.48 -0.77
CA VAL A 228 -6.56 -8.99 0.60
C VAL A 228 -5.08 -9.03 1.01
N HIS A 229 -4.18 -9.64 0.24
CA HIS A 229 -2.77 -9.65 0.65
C HIS A 229 -2.03 -8.40 0.13
N GLU A 230 -1.75 -7.55 1.11
CA GLU A 230 -0.83 -6.40 1.17
C GLU A 230 0.59 -6.81 0.71
N PRO A 231 1.43 -5.86 0.23
CA PRO A 231 1.22 -4.42 0.21
C PRO A 231 0.59 -3.89 -1.09
N GLN A 232 -0.39 -2.98 -0.94
CA GLN A 232 -1.09 -2.29 -2.03
C GLN A 232 -0.62 -0.83 -2.19
N GLY A 233 0.67 -0.59 -1.98
CA GLY A 233 1.30 0.70 -2.20
C GLY A 233 1.10 1.69 -1.04
N LEU A 234 1.85 2.78 -1.09
CA LEU A 234 1.88 3.82 -0.05
C LEU A 234 1.54 5.18 -0.66
N LEU A 235 0.66 5.93 0.00
CA LEU A 235 0.37 7.32 -0.34
C LEU A 235 0.94 8.24 0.74
N VAL A 236 1.70 9.25 0.32
CA VAL A 236 2.23 10.30 1.20
C VAL A 236 1.40 11.57 1.00
N LEU A 237 0.88 12.08 2.11
CA LEU A 237 -0.12 13.13 2.14
C LEU A 237 0.34 14.33 2.95
N ARG A 238 -0.08 15.52 2.51
CA ARG A 238 0.00 16.76 3.29
C ARG A 238 -1.40 17.36 3.41
N ARG A 239 -1.73 17.91 4.57
CA ARG A 239 -3.02 18.62 4.75
C ARG A 239 -3.11 19.77 3.75
N LYS A 240 -4.25 19.89 3.06
CA LYS A 240 -4.50 21.05 2.20
C LYS A 240 -4.44 22.34 3.01
N GLN A 241 -4.02 23.41 2.36
CA GLN A 241 -4.01 24.74 2.95
C GLN A 241 -5.41 25.35 2.92
N ASN A 242 -5.73 26.22 3.88
CA ASN A 242 -6.99 26.96 3.98
C ASN A 242 -8.23 26.09 4.25
N ILE A 243 -8.06 24.89 4.82
CA ILE A 243 -9.19 24.03 5.23
C ILE A 243 -9.43 24.07 6.74
N GLU A 244 -8.66 24.85 7.50
CA GLU A 244 -8.70 24.91 8.97
C GLU A 244 -10.10 25.24 9.48
N HIS A 245 -10.85 26.08 8.76
CA HIS A 245 -12.23 26.44 9.07
C HIS A 245 -13.23 25.27 8.96
N LEU A 246 -12.82 24.15 8.33
CA LEU A 246 -13.59 22.91 8.24
C LEU A 246 -13.25 21.93 9.37
N LEU A 247 -12.25 22.23 10.20
CA LEU A 247 -11.70 21.31 11.20
C LEU A 247 -12.06 21.73 12.63
N PRO A 248 -12.27 20.77 13.56
CA PRO A 248 -12.29 19.32 13.33
C PRO A 248 -13.54 18.89 12.55
N LEU A 249 -13.43 17.80 11.79
CA LEU A 249 -14.61 17.17 11.19
C LEU A 249 -15.46 16.53 12.29
N SER A 250 -16.78 16.68 12.21
CA SER A 250 -17.69 16.02 13.14
C SER A 250 -17.71 14.51 12.93
N ALA A 251 -18.13 13.76 13.95
CA ALA A 251 -18.27 12.31 13.84
C ALA A 251 -19.22 11.92 12.69
N GLU A 252 -20.28 12.70 12.46
CA GLU A 252 -21.24 12.51 11.36
C GLU A 252 -20.58 12.75 9.99
N GLN A 253 -19.71 13.74 9.87
CA GLN A 253 -18.97 13.99 8.62
C GLN A 253 -17.99 12.86 8.31
N ILE A 254 -17.24 12.38 9.31
CA ILE A 254 -16.31 11.26 9.15
C ILE A 254 -17.10 9.98 8.81
N HIS A 255 -18.20 9.73 9.52
CA HIS A 255 -19.09 8.61 9.26
C HIS A 255 -19.65 8.64 7.83
N ALA A 256 -20.13 9.80 7.37
CA ALA A 256 -20.66 9.95 6.02
C ALA A 256 -19.61 9.65 4.94
N GLU A 257 -18.36 10.07 5.12
CA GLU A 257 -17.26 9.75 4.19
C GLU A 257 -16.89 8.26 4.24
N TYR A 258 -16.85 7.67 5.43
CA TYR A 258 -16.40 6.29 5.65
C TYR A 258 -17.43 5.23 5.24
N ASP A 259 -18.72 5.47 5.49
CA ASP A 259 -19.82 4.55 5.16
C ASP A 259 -20.43 4.81 3.77
N ALA A 260 -20.08 5.90 3.08
CA ALA A 260 -20.47 6.13 1.68
C ALA A 260 -19.93 5.05 0.72
N ILE A 261 -19.05 4.17 1.21
CA ILE A 261 -18.35 3.19 0.41
C ILE A 261 -18.96 1.80 0.66
N ASN A 262 -19.31 1.11 -0.42
CA ASN A 262 -19.83 -0.25 -0.33
C ASN A 262 -18.69 -1.26 -0.15
N TRP A 263 -18.41 -1.63 1.10
CA TRP A 263 -17.45 -2.68 1.46
C TRP A 263 -17.88 -4.09 1.01
N HIS A 264 -19.15 -4.27 0.63
CA HIS A 264 -19.73 -5.55 0.16
C HIS A 264 -19.77 -5.67 -1.37
N GLY A 265 -18.98 -4.87 -2.11
CA GLY A 265 -18.82 -5.06 -3.54
C GLY A 265 -18.43 -6.52 -3.88
N ASN A 266 -18.99 -7.05 -4.97
CA ASN A 266 -18.64 -8.38 -5.46
C ASN A 266 -17.13 -8.44 -5.69
N ASP A 267 -16.46 -9.41 -5.06
CA ASP A 267 -15.05 -9.68 -5.37
C ASP A 267 -14.94 -9.93 -6.89
N PRO A 268 -13.93 -9.38 -7.57
CA PRO A 268 -13.75 -9.68 -8.98
C PRO A 268 -13.66 -11.19 -9.15
N LYS A 269 -14.48 -11.75 -10.06
CA LYS A 269 -14.44 -13.18 -10.37
C LYS A 269 -13.03 -13.54 -10.86
N ALA A 270 -12.53 -14.69 -10.41
CA ALA A 270 -11.29 -15.23 -10.92
C ALA A 270 -11.38 -15.37 -12.46
N PRO A 271 -10.30 -15.11 -13.20
CA PRO A 271 -10.30 -15.27 -14.65
C PRO A 271 -10.49 -16.75 -15.02
N ASP A 272 -11.43 -17.04 -15.92
CA ASP A 272 -11.78 -18.41 -16.33
C ASP A 272 -11.00 -18.86 -17.57
N THR A 273 -10.38 -17.92 -18.30
CA THR A 273 -9.59 -18.19 -19.51
C THR A 273 -8.14 -17.70 -19.41
N ALA A 274 -7.27 -18.24 -20.28
CA ALA A 274 -5.89 -17.79 -20.37
C ALA A 274 -5.76 -16.31 -20.80
N LEU A 275 -6.67 -15.84 -21.67
CA LEU A 275 -6.71 -14.44 -22.08
C LEU A 275 -7.16 -13.55 -20.92
N GLU A 276 -8.21 -13.94 -20.20
CA GLU A 276 -8.64 -13.23 -18.98
C GLU A 276 -7.56 -13.24 -17.91
N SER A 277 -6.79 -14.33 -17.78
CA SER A 277 -5.67 -14.39 -16.84
C SER A 277 -4.57 -13.39 -17.21
N VAL A 278 -4.23 -13.29 -18.49
CA VAL A 278 -3.26 -12.30 -18.99
C VAL A 278 -3.78 -10.88 -18.81
N LEU A 279 -5.06 -10.62 -19.14
CA LEU A 279 -5.69 -9.31 -18.97
C LEU A 279 -5.84 -8.93 -17.50
N PHE A 280 -6.09 -9.90 -16.61
CA PHE A 280 -6.17 -9.71 -15.17
C PHE A 280 -4.80 -9.32 -14.60
N VAL A 281 -3.74 -10.05 -15.00
CA VAL A 281 -2.36 -9.72 -14.62
C VAL A 281 -1.97 -8.33 -15.15
N LEU A 282 -2.17 -8.07 -16.44
CA LEU A 282 -1.88 -6.75 -17.02
C LEU A 282 -2.72 -5.63 -16.36
N GLY A 283 -4.01 -5.85 -16.12
CA GLY A 283 -4.90 -4.91 -15.44
C GLY A 283 -4.63 -4.75 -13.93
N GLY A 284 -3.76 -5.59 -13.37
CA GLY A 284 -3.18 -5.41 -12.04
C GLY A 284 -1.93 -4.52 -12.04
N TYR A 285 -1.15 -4.53 -13.13
CA TYR A 285 0.02 -3.66 -13.27
C TYR A 285 -0.32 -2.29 -13.85
N LEU A 286 -1.39 -2.20 -14.64
CA LEU A 286 -1.90 -0.96 -15.19
C LEU A 286 -2.78 -0.24 -14.17
N ASP A 287 -2.51 1.03 -13.97
CA ASP A 287 -3.18 1.92 -13.03
C ASP A 287 -4.50 2.48 -13.60
N ILE A 288 -4.99 1.93 -14.72
CA ILE A 288 -6.13 2.46 -15.49
C ILE A 288 -7.41 2.64 -14.66
N ARG A 289 -7.61 1.82 -13.63
CA ARG A 289 -8.74 1.92 -12.69
C ARG A 289 -8.66 3.20 -11.83
N ASN A 290 -7.46 3.68 -11.57
CA ASN A 290 -7.21 4.84 -10.70
C ASN A 290 -7.12 6.16 -11.49
N TRP A 291 -7.27 6.13 -12.82
CA TRP A 291 -7.31 7.35 -13.63
C TRP A 291 -8.43 8.31 -13.20
N LYS A 292 -9.51 7.79 -12.61
CA LYS A 292 -10.63 8.58 -12.07
C LYS A 292 -10.24 9.40 -10.83
N LEU A 293 -9.15 9.05 -10.17
CA LEU A 293 -8.63 9.77 -9.00
C LEU A 293 -7.63 10.87 -9.35
N LEU A 294 -7.27 11.03 -10.62
CA LEU A 294 -6.26 11.98 -11.03
C LEU A 294 -6.79 13.40 -10.80
N ARG A 295 -6.38 14.02 -9.69
CA ARG A 295 -6.81 15.37 -9.29
C ARG A 295 -5.87 16.47 -9.78
N ASN A 296 -4.65 16.13 -10.19
CA ASN A 296 -3.66 17.10 -10.63
C ASN A 296 -2.78 16.60 -11.78
N ARG A 297 -2.11 17.55 -12.46
CA ARG A 297 -1.24 17.28 -13.62
C ARG A 297 -0.08 16.34 -13.31
N LYS A 298 0.50 16.44 -12.11
CA LYS A 298 1.63 15.59 -11.72
C LYS A 298 1.20 14.13 -11.62
N MET A 299 0.08 13.86 -10.95
CA MET A 299 -0.50 12.53 -10.86
C MET A 299 -0.80 11.95 -12.24
N LEU A 300 -1.41 12.76 -13.12
CA LEU A 300 -1.74 12.33 -14.49
C LEU A 300 -0.47 11.94 -15.26
N LEU A 301 0.56 12.77 -15.26
CA LEU A 301 1.80 12.50 -15.99
C LEU A 301 2.53 11.28 -15.45
N SER A 302 2.61 11.11 -14.12
CA SER A 302 3.29 9.95 -13.55
C SER A 302 2.51 8.66 -13.83
N THR A 303 1.18 8.68 -13.75
CA THR A 303 0.32 7.52 -14.05
C THR A 303 0.41 7.15 -15.53
N ILE A 304 0.37 8.13 -16.45
CA ILE A 304 0.59 7.89 -17.88
C ILE A 304 1.98 7.29 -18.12
N ARG A 305 3.03 7.84 -17.49
CA ARG A 305 4.40 7.34 -17.63
C ARG A 305 4.50 5.89 -17.17
N HIS A 306 3.99 5.58 -15.98
CA HIS A 306 3.96 4.23 -15.42
C HIS A 306 3.23 3.25 -16.35
N ASP A 307 1.98 3.56 -16.73
CA ASP A 307 1.18 2.69 -17.60
C ASP A 307 1.84 2.50 -18.98
N THR A 308 2.45 3.56 -19.53
CA THR A 308 3.20 3.48 -20.79
C THR A 308 4.40 2.55 -20.66
N GLN A 309 5.16 2.64 -19.55
CA GLN A 309 6.29 1.74 -19.30
C GLN A 309 5.85 0.29 -19.21
N ILE A 310 4.75 0.00 -18.50
CA ILE A 310 4.18 -1.36 -18.41
C ILE A 310 3.77 -1.87 -19.79
N VAL A 311 3.05 -1.07 -20.59
CA VAL A 311 2.60 -1.46 -21.94
C VAL A 311 3.79 -1.72 -22.86
N VAL A 312 4.77 -0.81 -22.89
CA VAL A 312 5.98 -0.96 -23.72
C VAL A 312 6.75 -2.21 -23.33
N PHE A 313 6.92 -2.44 -22.02
CA PHE A 313 7.61 -3.62 -21.51
C PHE A 313 6.89 -4.91 -21.91
N ALA A 314 5.58 -5.00 -21.69
CA ALA A 314 4.76 -6.15 -22.07
C ALA A 314 4.86 -6.43 -23.58
N PHE A 315 4.86 -5.38 -24.41
CA PHE A 315 5.05 -5.49 -25.85
C PHE A 315 6.44 -6.05 -26.22
N VAL A 316 7.51 -5.53 -25.61
CA VAL A 316 8.88 -6.02 -25.84
C VAL A 316 9.00 -7.50 -25.47
N CYS A 317 8.47 -7.91 -24.32
CA CYS A 317 8.45 -9.31 -23.91
C CYS A 317 7.66 -10.19 -24.89
N ALA A 318 6.48 -9.73 -25.34
CA ALA A 318 5.68 -10.48 -26.31
C ALA A 318 6.44 -10.68 -27.63
N VAL A 319 7.10 -9.64 -28.15
CA VAL A 319 7.95 -9.72 -29.36
C VAL A 319 9.11 -10.71 -29.14
N PHE A 320 9.78 -10.64 -27.99
CA PHE A 320 10.89 -11.53 -27.66
C PHE A 320 10.45 -13.00 -27.57
N VAL A 321 9.33 -13.28 -26.89
CA VAL A 321 8.74 -14.63 -26.82
C VAL A 321 8.37 -15.13 -28.21
N VAL A 322 7.68 -14.32 -29.02
CA VAL A 322 7.35 -14.70 -30.41
C VAL A 322 8.62 -15.02 -31.19
N ARG A 323 9.70 -14.24 -31.05
CA ARG A 323 10.97 -14.49 -31.73
C ARG A 323 11.68 -15.75 -31.27
N LEU A 324 11.64 -16.09 -29.98
CA LEU A 324 12.24 -17.32 -29.44
C LEU A 324 11.42 -18.58 -29.80
N VAL A 325 10.11 -18.44 -29.89
CA VAL A 325 9.18 -19.56 -30.07
C VAL A 325 8.94 -19.88 -31.55
N ARG A 326 9.02 -18.89 -32.45
CA ARG A 326 8.88 -19.09 -33.91
C ARG A 326 9.80 -20.19 -34.48
N PRO A 327 11.10 -20.23 -34.15
CA PRO A 327 12.02 -21.27 -34.64
C PRO A 327 11.65 -22.67 -34.15
N VAL A 328 11.17 -22.78 -32.90
CA VAL A 328 10.77 -24.07 -32.31
C VAL A 328 9.57 -24.67 -33.05
N PHE A 329 8.58 -23.85 -33.39
CA PHE A 329 7.42 -24.31 -34.17
C PHE A 329 7.73 -24.54 -35.65
N ALA A 330 8.63 -23.76 -36.25
CA ALA A 330 9.11 -24.01 -37.61
C ALA A 330 9.84 -25.37 -37.72
N GLY A 331 10.62 -25.75 -36.71
CA GLY A 331 11.32 -27.05 -36.63
C GLY A 331 10.40 -28.26 -36.37
N LEU A 332 9.28 -28.06 -35.67
CA LEU A 332 8.27 -29.11 -35.46
C LEU A 332 7.45 -29.38 -36.74
N GLY A 333 7.12 -28.32 -37.49
CA GLY A 333 6.39 -28.44 -38.76
C GLY A 333 7.21 -29.13 -39.87
N SER A 334 8.53 -28.94 -39.89
CA SER A 334 9.42 -29.61 -40.83
C SER A 334 9.63 -31.09 -40.50
N ARG A 335 9.76 -31.46 -39.22
CA ARG A 335 9.81 -32.87 -38.78
C ARG A 335 8.50 -33.62 -39.06
N ALA A 336 7.35 -33.00 -38.83
CA ALA A 336 6.04 -33.62 -39.12
C ALA A 336 5.77 -33.82 -40.63
N ARG A 337 6.39 -33.02 -41.50
CA ARG A 337 6.35 -33.24 -42.97
C ARG A 337 7.29 -34.36 -43.41
N ALA A 338 8.46 -34.49 -42.79
CA ALA A 338 9.42 -35.54 -43.10
C ALA A 338 8.89 -36.94 -42.75
N ASP A 339 8.16 -37.09 -41.63
CA ASP A 339 7.54 -38.37 -41.23
C ASP A 339 6.34 -38.77 -42.09
N LYS A 340 5.70 -37.83 -42.80
CA LYS A 340 4.61 -38.13 -43.76
C LYS A 340 5.11 -38.53 -45.15
N GLN A 341 6.41 -38.40 -45.43
CA GLN A 341 7.03 -38.76 -46.70
C GLN A 341 7.84 -40.07 -46.62
N ARG A 342 7.73 -40.82 -45.52
CA ARG A 342 8.32 -42.16 -45.36
C ARG A 342 7.28 -43.25 -45.39
#